data_AF-A0A9E0VGW5-F1
#
_entry.id   AF-A0A9E0VGW5-F1
#
_cell.length_a   1.000
_cell.length_b   1.000
_cell.length_c   1.000
_cell.angle_alpha   90.00
_cell.angle_beta   90.00
_cell.angle_gamma   90.00
#
_symmetry.space_group_name_H-M   'P 1'
#
loop_
_entity.id
_entity.type
_entity.pdbx_description
1 polymer ?
#
loop_
_entity_poly.entity_id
_entity_poly.type
_entity_poly.pdbx_seq_one_letter_code
_entity_poly.pdbx_strand_id
1 'polypeptide(L)'
;MKSILTLLAVAATAMLFVSCGAFGVKLPAASDQPKTADNTAPKAEKPKSDEPIRIAAGGDIMLGSPFPNASRMPPNDGADLLKVVTPIFQAADIAFANLEGPMIDSGISAKCGTNHATCFAFRMPTRYAAYLRDAGIDVMSLANNHAGDFGDLGRETTRKTLESVGIKHAGSDRGEYAMTFLEVKGKKVAVVAFAHNSVVPNVNELDAARQLVEKASREADIVMVSFHGGGEGAVNAHVPQRTEIFLGEARGNLPAFARTVIDAGADVVIGHGPHVLRGMEIYKDRLIAYSLGNFETYGWFPLVGATAETLVLEVNLAADGKFIDGKINPFVQLNRGDLKPDPSKSSIRTIKRLSQDDFPNTMPKISDDGIIKP
;
A
#
# COMPACT_ATOMS: atom_id res chain seq x y z
N MET A 1 31.18 -59.78 23.59
CA MET A 1 30.10 -60.77 23.72
C MET A 1 29.08 -60.51 22.63
N LYS A 2 28.87 -61.54 21.78
CA LYS A 2 27.73 -61.89 20.92
C LYS A 2 26.82 -60.73 20.44
N SER A 3 26.84 -60.29 19.17
CA SER A 3 26.49 -60.97 17.89
C SER A 3 24.98 -61.15 17.67
N ILE A 4 24.50 -60.68 16.50
CA ILE A 4 23.67 -61.35 15.44
C ILE A 4 22.90 -60.23 14.67
N LEU A 5 23.30 -59.87 13.44
CA LEU A 5 22.89 -60.41 12.10
C LEU A 5 21.35 -60.29 11.86
N THR A 6 20.82 -59.86 10.70
CA THR A 6 21.06 -60.42 9.35
C THR A 6 20.36 -59.60 8.23
N LEU A 7 21.10 -59.40 7.12
CA LEU A 7 20.76 -59.43 5.66
C LEU A 7 19.79 -58.40 5.01
N LEU A 8 20.14 -57.58 3.99
CA LEU A 8 20.72 -57.73 2.62
C LEU A 8 19.83 -58.41 1.57
N ALA A 9 19.41 -57.67 0.53
CA ALA A 9 19.38 -58.10 -0.86
C ALA A 9 19.17 -56.93 -1.84
N VAL A 10 20.17 -56.71 -2.69
CA VAL A 10 20.17 -55.90 -3.92
C VAL A 10 19.89 -56.85 -5.09
N ALA A 11 19.10 -56.44 -6.08
CA ALA A 11 19.12 -57.07 -7.40
C ALA A 11 18.84 -56.04 -8.51
N ALA A 12 19.87 -55.78 -9.31
CA ALA A 12 19.81 -55.13 -10.60
C ALA A 12 19.58 -56.20 -11.69
N THR A 13 18.87 -55.87 -12.77
CA THR A 13 19.02 -56.59 -14.04
C THR A 13 18.59 -55.72 -15.21
N ALA A 14 19.48 -55.57 -16.19
CA ALA A 14 19.25 -54.92 -17.47
C ALA A 14 19.29 -55.96 -18.60
N MET A 15 18.42 -55.76 -19.59
CA MET A 15 18.41 -56.15 -21.01
C MET A 15 18.94 -57.53 -21.46
N LEU A 16 18.13 -58.20 -22.29
CA LEU A 16 18.62 -58.85 -23.51
C LEU A 16 17.51 -59.01 -24.56
N PHE A 17 17.93 -58.80 -25.81
CA PHE A 17 17.17 -58.79 -27.06
C PHE A 17 16.67 -60.18 -27.48
N VAL A 18 15.50 -60.22 -28.13
CA VAL A 18 15.12 -61.29 -29.06
C VAL A 18 14.53 -60.68 -30.32
N SER A 19 15.21 -60.89 -31.45
CA SER A 19 14.71 -60.66 -32.81
C SER A 19 14.25 -61.98 -33.42
N CYS A 20 13.09 -62.01 -34.08
CA CYS A 20 12.91 -62.63 -35.40
C CYS A 20 11.47 -62.53 -35.90
N GLY A 21 11.33 -62.22 -37.19
CA GLY A 21 10.45 -62.99 -38.08
C GLY A 21 9.02 -62.49 -38.26
N ALA A 22 8.75 -61.98 -39.46
CA ALA A 22 7.47 -61.47 -39.93
C ALA A 22 6.43 -62.58 -40.21
N PHE A 23 5.14 -62.28 -39.99
CA PHE A 23 4.04 -62.69 -40.87
C PHE A 23 2.95 -61.61 -40.82
N GLY A 24 2.64 -61.03 -41.98
CA GLY A 24 1.76 -59.89 -42.12
C GLY A 24 0.28 -60.25 -42.13
N VAL A 25 -0.53 -59.31 -41.63
CA VAL A 25 -1.93 -59.14 -42.02
C VAL A 25 -2.19 -57.64 -42.20
N LYS A 26 -2.68 -57.28 -43.37
CA LYS A 26 -3.07 -55.92 -43.78
C LYS A 26 -4.37 -55.53 -43.04
N LEU A 27 -4.37 -54.38 -42.36
CA LEU A 27 -5.58 -53.75 -41.80
C LEU A 27 -5.68 -52.29 -42.31
N PRO A 28 -6.91 -51.74 -42.44
CA PRO A 28 -7.21 -50.64 -43.35
C PRO A 28 -6.85 -49.26 -42.79
N ALA A 29 -6.78 -48.29 -43.70
CA ALA A 29 -6.47 -46.89 -43.42
C ALA A 29 -7.40 -46.27 -42.36
N ALA A 30 -6.80 -45.44 -41.49
CA ALA A 30 -7.46 -44.72 -40.43
C ALA A 30 -8.50 -43.73 -41.00
N SER A 31 -9.72 -43.79 -40.45
CA SER A 31 -10.76 -42.80 -40.69
C SER A 31 -10.48 -41.52 -39.90
N ASP A 32 -10.51 -40.38 -40.59
CA ASP A 32 -10.51 -39.05 -39.98
C ASP A 32 -11.70 -38.88 -39.02
N GLN A 33 -11.41 -38.56 -37.77
CA GLN A 33 -12.38 -38.02 -36.81
C GLN A 33 -12.16 -36.49 -36.72
N PRO A 34 -13.22 -35.66 -36.75
CA PRO A 34 -13.07 -34.21 -36.76
C PRO A 34 -12.50 -33.71 -35.42
N LYS A 35 -11.42 -32.92 -35.49
CA LYS A 35 -10.96 -32.12 -34.35
C LYS A 35 -12.06 -31.12 -33.99
N THR A 36 -12.61 -31.25 -32.78
CA THR A 36 -13.44 -30.21 -32.17
C THR A 36 -12.58 -28.95 -32.02
N ALA A 37 -12.93 -27.91 -32.78
CA ALA A 37 -12.32 -26.60 -32.66
C ALA A 37 -12.65 -26.02 -31.29
N ASP A 38 -11.62 -25.74 -30.51
CA ASP A 38 -11.70 -25.01 -29.25
C ASP A 38 -12.09 -23.56 -29.58
N ASN A 39 -13.37 -23.24 -29.37
CA ASN A 39 -13.95 -21.97 -29.73
C ASN A 39 -13.71 -20.95 -28.59
N THR A 40 -12.43 -20.60 -28.36
CA THR A 40 -12.05 -19.49 -27.50
C THR A 40 -12.06 -18.20 -28.30
N ALA A 41 -13.26 -17.69 -28.60
CA ALA A 41 -13.41 -16.33 -29.10
C ALA A 41 -12.74 -15.36 -28.09
N PRO A 42 -11.86 -14.44 -28.53
CA PRO A 42 -11.29 -13.43 -27.66
C PRO A 42 -12.42 -12.66 -26.98
N LYS A 43 -12.43 -12.65 -25.65
CA LYS A 43 -13.36 -11.82 -24.88
C LYS A 43 -13.11 -10.38 -25.30
N ALA A 44 -14.06 -9.77 -26.02
CA ALA A 44 -13.93 -8.41 -26.52
C ALA A 44 -13.52 -7.49 -25.37
N GLU A 45 -12.32 -6.90 -25.48
CA GLU A 45 -11.78 -5.99 -24.49
C GLU A 45 -12.70 -4.76 -24.47
N LYS A 46 -13.23 -4.42 -23.29
CA LYS A 46 -14.06 -3.21 -23.16
C LYS A 46 -13.21 -2.00 -23.58
N PRO A 47 -13.78 -1.01 -24.31
CA PRO A 47 -13.03 0.18 -24.65
C PRO A 47 -12.51 0.85 -23.38
N LYS A 48 -11.21 1.10 -23.31
CA LYS A 48 -10.59 1.84 -22.20
C LYS A 48 -11.08 3.29 -22.27
N SER A 49 -11.58 3.82 -21.16
CA SER A 49 -12.03 5.23 -21.10
C SER A 49 -10.83 6.18 -21.16
N ASP A 50 -10.98 7.30 -21.87
CA ASP A 50 -10.01 8.41 -21.85
C ASP A 50 -10.32 9.42 -20.73
N GLU A 51 -11.34 9.16 -19.92
CA GLU A 51 -11.68 10.01 -18.77
C GLU A 51 -10.56 9.99 -17.71
N PRO A 52 -10.22 11.15 -17.12
CA PRO A 52 -9.29 11.21 -16.00
C PRO A 52 -9.75 10.35 -14.82
N ILE A 53 -8.77 9.81 -14.09
CA ILE A 53 -8.98 9.09 -12.83
C ILE A 53 -8.67 10.04 -11.67
N ARG A 54 -9.65 10.25 -10.79
CA ARG A 54 -9.53 11.05 -9.57
C ARG A 54 -9.26 10.16 -8.38
N ILE A 55 -8.10 10.35 -7.76
CA ILE A 55 -7.70 9.69 -6.51
C ILE A 55 -7.91 10.68 -5.36
N ALA A 56 -8.50 10.25 -4.25
CA ALA A 56 -8.49 10.97 -2.97
C ALA A 56 -7.68 10.18 -1.94
N ALA A 57 -6.56 10.75 -1.49
CA ALA A 57 -5.62 10.09 -0.61
C ALA A 57 -5.56 10.76 0.78
N GLY A 58 -5.71 9.95 1.82
CA GLY A 58 -5.40 10.30 3.21
C GLY A 58 -4.05 9.74 3.65
N GLY A 59 -3.49 10.30 4.72
CA GLY A 59 -2.27 9.83 5.37
C GLY A 59 -2.47 8.61 6.27
N ASP A 60 -1.80 8.61 7.43
CA ASP A 60 -1.80 7.49 8.36
C ASP A 60 -3.13 7.40 9.13
N ILE A 61 -3.74 6.22 9.15
CA ILE A 61 -4.98 5.94 9.88
C ILE A 61 -4.71 4.92 10.98
N MET A 62 -4.98 5.33 12.23
CA MET A 62 -5.05 4.49 13.41
C MET A 62 -6.27 4.93 14.24
N LEU A 63 -7.45 4.37 13.94
CA LEU A 63 -8.74 4.84 14.48
C LEU A 63 -8.90 4.63 16.01
N GLY A 64 -7.93 3.99 16.66
CA GLY A 64 -7.92 3.69 18.08
C GLY A 64 -7.45 2.27 18.38
N SER A 65 -6.86 2.08 19.55
CA SER A 65 -6.28 0.80 19.96
C SER A 65 -6.57 0.53 21.44
N PRO A 66 -7.19 -0.61 21.80
CA PRO A 66 -7.41 -1.04 23.17
C PRO A 66 -6.19 -1.80 23.73
N PHE A 67 -5.04 -1.73 23.04
CA PHE A 67 -3.77 -2.22 23.58
C PHE A 67 -3.00 -1.06 24.24
N PRO A 68 -2.26 -1.30 25.34
CA PRO A 68 -2.40 -2.46 26.22
C PRO A 68 -3.70 -2.42 27.05
N ASN A 69 -4.44 -1.30 27.01
CA ASN A 69 -5.75 -1.15 27.65
C ASN A 69 -6.64 -0.17 26.86
N ALA A 70 -7.93 -0.12 27.19
CA ALA A 70 -8.94 0.64 26.47
C ALA A 70 -8.93 2.18 26.69
N SER A 71 -7.98 2.74 27.43
CA SER A 71 -7.92 4.19 27.72
C SER A 71 -7.70 5.09 26.49
N ARG A 72 -7.31 4.48 25.36
CA ARG A 72 -7.05 5.16 24.08
C ARG A 72 -8.10 4.83 23.02
N MET A 73 -9.26 4.35 23.44
CA MET A 73 -10.39 4.19 22.54
C MET A 73 -11.14 5.51 22.34
N PRO A 74 -11.60 5.81 21.12
CA PRO A 74 -12.41 6.98 20.83
C PRO A 74 -13.81 6.91 21.48
N PRO A 75 -14.45 8.08 21.71
CA PRO A 75 -15.86 8.12 22.06
C PRO A 75 -16.72 7.51 20.95
N ASN A 76 -17.94 7.10 21.30
CA ASN A 76 -18.89 6.47 20.39
C ASN A 76 -18.28 5.33 19.54
N ASP A 77 -17.31 4.62 20.14
CA ASP A 77 -16.58 3.55 19.50
C ASP A 77 -16.01 3.89 18.11
N GLY A 78 -15.62 5.16 17.89
CA GLY A 78 -14.96 5.62 16.68
C GLY A 78 -15.89 5.86 15.47
N ALA A 79 -17.20 5.65 15.61
CA ALA A 79 -18.16 5.73 14.50
C ALA A 79 -18.22 7.12 13.81
N ASP A 80 -17.73 8.17 14.46
CA ASP A 80 -17.78 9.54 13.95
C ASP A 80 -16.46 10.02 13.30
N LEU A 81 -15.35 9.29 13.49
CA LEU A 81 -14.00 9.79 13.19
C LEU A 81 -13.80 10.19 11.71
N LEU A 82 -14.38 9.42 10.78
CA LEU A 82 -14.19 9.63 9.34
C LEU A 82 -15.36 10.33 8.65
N LYS A 83 -16.42 10.69 9.38
CA LYS A 83 -17.64 11.26 8.78
C LYS A 83 -17.37 12.55 8.00
N VAL A 84 -16.43 13.36 8.48
CA VAL A 84 -16.16 14.67 7.91
C VAL A 84 -15.46 14.62 6.55
N VAL A 85 -14.77 13.51 6.24
CA VAL A 85 -14.04 13.31 4.99
C VAL A 85 -14.80 12.44 3.99
N THR A 86 -15.87 11.77 4.44
CA THR A 86 -16.70 10.88 3.63
C THR A 86 -17.14 11.52 2.30
N PRO A 87 -17.60 12.80 2.24
CA PRO A 87 -17.99 13.41 0.97
C PRO A 87 -16.85 13.53 -0.06
N ILE A 88 -15.59 13.64 0.39
CA ILE A 88 -14.43 13.76 -0.49
C ILE A 88 -14.04 12.38 -1.02
N PHE A 89 -13.94 11.38 -0.13
CA PHE A 89 -13.59 10.01 -0.51
C PHE A 89 -14.65 9.38 -1.43
N GLN A 90 -15.94 9.48 -1.10
CA GLN A 90 -17.01 8.92 -1.92
C GLN A 90 -17.18 9.60 -3.29
N ALA A 91 -16.61 10.80 -3.48
CA ALA A 91 -16.64 11.51 -4.76
C ALA A 91 -15.42 11.23 -5.65
N ALA A 92 -14.43 10.48 -5.15
CA ALA A 92 -13.28 10.04 -5.92
C ALA A 92 -13.58 8.74 -6.68
N ASP A 93 -12.79 8.46 -7.71
CA ASP A 93 -12.82 7.15 -8.37
C ASP A 93 -12.02 6.10 -7.58
N ILE A 94 -11.04 6.54 -6.79
CA ILE A 94 -10.25 5.74 -5.87
C ILE A 94 -10.02 6.55 -4.59
N ALA A 95 -10.53 6.07 -3.46
CA ALA A 95 -10.16 6.55 -2.14
C ALA A 95 -9.10 5.63 -1.50
N PHE A 96 -8.01 6.23 -1.03
CA PHE A 96 -6.83 5.53 -0.54
C PHE A 96 -6.31 6.10 0.78
N ALA A 97 -5.75 5.26 1.65
CA ALA A 97 -5.02 5.68 2.85
C ALA A 97 -4.04 4.59 3.34
N ASN A 98 -3.15 4.93 4.27
CA ASN A 98 -2.31 3.98 4.98
C ASN A 98 -2.97 3.52 6.28
N LEU A 99 -3.09 2.21 6.51
CA LEU A 99 -3.61 1.64 7.74
C LEU A 99 -2.45 1.32 8.70
N GLU A 100 -2.23 2.22 9.67
CA GLU A 100 -1.09 2.19 10.58
C GLU A 100 -1.31 1.16 11.71
N GLY A 101 -1.03 -0.10 11.41
CA GLY A 101 -1.09 -1.23 12.34
C GLY A 101 -2.20 -2.24 12.06
N PRO A 102 -2.19 -3.38 12.77
CA PRO A 102 -3.08 -4.49 12.47
C PRO A 102 -4.48 -4.28 13.03
N MET A 103 -5.47 -4.79 12.28
CA MET A 103 -6.83 -5.03 12.77
C MET A 103 -6.94 -6.45 13.34
N ILE A 104 -7.07 -6.55 14.66
CA ILE A 104 -7.15 -7.83 15.37
C ILE A 104 -7.77 -7.65 16.77
N ASP A 105 -8.69 -8.52 17.18
CA ASP A 105 -9.43 -8.38 18.45
C ASP A 105 -8.79 -9.09 19.66
N SER A 106 -7.74 -9.88 19.45
CA SER A 106 -7.00 -10.59 20.50
C SER A 106 -5.56 -10.91 20.06
N GLY A 107 -4.76 -11.54 20.92
CA GLY A 107 -3.40 -11.96 20.59
C GLY A 107 -2.33 -11.28 21.44
N ILE A 108 -1.12 -11.84 21.37
CA ILE A 108 0.08 -11.34 22.05
C ILE A 108 0.85 -10.50 21.04
N SER A 109 1.28 -9.31 21.43
CA SER A 109 2.10 -8.47 20.55
C SER A 109 3.45 -9.15 20.31
N ALA A 110 3.81 -9.33 19.04
CA ALA A 110 5.12 -9.81 18.62
C ALA A 110 6.22 -8.77 18.88
N LYS A 111 5.85 -7.49 19.02
CA LYS A 111 6.75 -6.37 19.27
C LYS A 111 7.03 -6.14 20.76
N CYS A 112 6.03 -6.31 21.63
CA CYS A 112 6.11 -5.84 23.01
C CYS A 112 6.65 -6.86 24.03
N GLY A 113 6.78 -8.14 23.67
CA GLY A 113 7.10 -9.18 24.63
C GLY A 113 6.18 -9.12 25.87
N THR A 114 6.73 -9.26 27.07
CA THR A 114 5.98 -9.20 28.34
C THR A 114 5.89 -7.80 28.96
N ASN A 115 6.63 -6.79 28.45
CA ASN A 115 6.66 -5.45 29.01
C ASN A 115 5.77 -4.49 28.20
N HIS A 116 4.53 -4.34 28.65
CA HIS A 116 3.51 -3.60 27.91
C HIS A 116 3.51 -2.09 28.18
N ALA A 117 4.22 -1.61 29.22
CA ALA A 117 4.07 -0.23 29.70
C ALA A 117 4.70 0.82 28.76
N THR A 118 5.79 0.47 28.07
CA THR A 118 6.54 1.38 27.18
C THR A 118 6.49 0.95 25.72
N CYS A 119 5.75 -0.11 25.40
CA CYS A 119 5.68 -0.61 24.04
C CYS A 119 4.61 0.11 23.22
N PHE A 120 5.01 0.58 22.05
CA PHE A 120 4.16 1.26 21.10
C PHE A 120 3.68 0.25 20.05
N ALA A 121 2.62 -0.49 20.38
CA ALA A 121 1.96 -1.43 19.46
C ALA A 121 0.48 -1.10 19.29
N PHE A 122 -0.01 -1.27 18.07
CA PHE A 122 -1.38 -0.99 17.69
C PHE A 122 -2.17 -2.25 17.49
N ARG A 123 -3.41 -2.22 17.98
CA ARG A 123 -4.37 -3.31 17.86
C ARG A 123 -5.72 -2.70 17.53
N MET A 124 -5.94 -2.34 16.28
CA MET A 124 -7.23 -1.78 15.89
C MET A 124 -8.29 -2.89 15.97
N PRO A 125 -9.49 -2.62 16.51
CA PRO A 125 -10.54 -3.63 16.50
C PRO A 125 -11.03 -3.93 15.09
N THR A 126 -11.34 -5.18 14.79
CA THR A 126 -11.72 -5.60 13.42
C THR A 126 -12.99 -4.93 12.93
N ARG A 127 -13.94 -4.65 13.84
CA ARG A 127 -15.19 -3.94 13.55
C ARG A 127 -14.98 -2.54 12.95
N TYR A 128 -13.81 -1.92 13.14
CA TYR A 128 -13.52 -0.60 12.59
C TYR A 128 -13.36 -0.59 11.07
N ALA A 129 -13.20 -1.76 10.43
CA ALA A 129 -13.24 -1.85 8.98
C ALA A 129 -14.58 -1.39 8.38
N ALA A 130 -15.69 -1.50 9.12
CA ALA A 130 -16.97 -0.94 8.69
C ALA A 130 -16.90 0.58 8.54
N TYR A 131 -16.19 1.29 9.43
CA TYR A 131 -16.07 2.75 9.36
C TYR A 131 -15.21 3.20 8.18
N LEU A 132 -14.17 2.43 7.83
CA LEU A 132 -13.37 2.67 6.62
C LEU A 132 -14.23 2.52 5.35
N ARG A 133 -15.03 1.45 5.29
CA ARG A 133 -15.96 1.21 4.18
C ARG A 133 -16.99 2.33 4.09
N ASP A 134 -17.60 2.71 5.22
CA ASP A 134 -18.64 3.74 5.25
C ASP A 134 -18.09 5.12 4.86
N ALA A 135 -16.82 5.40 5.18
CA ALA A 135 -16.10 6.58 4.71
C ALA A 135 -15.84 6.58 3.19
N GLY A 136 -15.97 5.44 2.53
CA GLY A 136 -15.78 5.27 1.09
C GLY A 136 -14.37 4.88 0.68
N ILE A 137 -13.54 4.32 1.58
CA ILE A 137 -12.19 3.84 1.22
C ILE A 137 -12.29 2.62 0.30
N ASP A 138 -11.57 2.64 -0.83
CA ASP A 138 -11.53 1.54 -1.79
C ASP A 138 -10.32 0.63 -1.57
N VAL A 139 -9.17 1.21 -1.22
CA VAL A 139 -7.91 0.50 -1.08
C VAL A 139 -7.04 1.08 0.04
N MET A 140 -6.36 0.21 0.78
CA MET A 140 -5.41 0.63 1.82
C MET A 140 -4.00 0.09 1.61
N SER A 141 -3.01 0.91 1.95
CA SER A 141 -1.65 0.44 2.21
C SER A 141 -1.59 -0.20 3.59
N LEU A 142 -1.04 -1.41 3.66
CA LEU A 142 -0.70 -2.13 4.90
C LEU A 142 0.81 -2.13 5.17
N ALA A 143 1.61 -1.60 4.23
CA ALA A 143 3.05 -1.53 4.38
C ALA A 143 3.43 -0.37 5.31
N ASN A 144 3.73 -0.68 6.57
CA ASN A 144 4.29 0.24 7.56
C ASN A 144 5.05 -0.53 8.63
N ASN A 145 5.72 0.18 9.53
CA ASN A 145 6.43 -0.39 10.68
C ASN A 145 5.52 -1.05 11.72
N HIS A 146 4.24 -0.71 11.73
CA HIS A 146 3.27 -1.25 12.68
C HIS A 146 2.56 -2.51 12.18
N ALA A 147 2.64 -2.84 10.88
CA ALA A 147 1.99 -3.98 10.27
C ALA A 147 2.28 -5.31 10.99
N GLY A 148 3.50 -5.45 11.56
CA GLY A 148 3.96 -6.63 12.27
C GLY A 148 3.72 -6.64 13.78
N ASP A 149 3.02 -5.65 14.35
CA ASP A 149 2.89 -5.49 15.81
C ASP A 149 2.31 -6.73 16.52
N PHE A 150 1.47 -7.50 15.82
CA PHE A 150 0.85 -8.76 16.26
C PHE A 150 1.24 -9.95 15.37
N GLY A 151 2.40 -9.86 14.72
CA GLY A 151 2.96 -10.91 13.89
C GLY A 151 2.07 -11.29 12.70
N ASP A 152 2.25 -12.52 12.22
CA ASP A 152 1.57 -13.03 11.02
C ASP A 152 0.05 -13.11 11.21
N LEU A 153 -0.41 -13.45 12.42
CA LEU A 153 -1.83 -13.47 12.75
C LEU A 153 -2.46 -12.08 12.62
N GLY A 154 -1.77 -11.03 13.09
CA GLY A 154 -2.21 -9.65 12.92
C GLY A 154 -2.34 -9.25 11.45
N ARG A 155 -1.34 -9.59 10.63
CA ARG A 155 -1.37 -9.31 9.18
C ARG A 155 -2.48 -10.04 8.46
N GLU A 156 -2.61 -11.35 8.69
CA GLU A 156 -3.66 -12.17 8.08
C GLU A 156 -5.07 -11.69 8.48
N THR A 157 -5.28 -11.41 9.77
CA THR A 157 -6.58 -10.91 10.25
C THR A 157 -6.90 -9.57 9.62
N THR A 158 -5.92 -8.68 9.48
CA THR A 158 -6.11 -7.38 8.84
C THR A 158 -6.57 -7.53 7.40
N ARG A 159 -5.90 -8.37 6.60
CA ARG A 159 -6.29 -8.65 5.21
C ARG A 159 -7.72 -9.18 5.12
N LYS A 160 -8.03 -10.23 5.87
CA LYS A 160 -9.36 -10.84 5.90
C LYS A 160 -10.45 -9.86 6.34
N THR A 161 -10.13 -8.99 7.30
CA THR A 161 -11.06 -7.98 7.79
C THR A 161 -11.40 -6.96 6.71
N LEU A 162 -10.39 -6.40 6.03
CA LEU A 162 -10.60 -5.46 4.92
C LEU A 162 -11.34 -6.11 3.74
N GLU A 163 -10.94 -7.32 3.35
CA GLU A 163 -11.60 -8.09 2.30
C GLU A 163 -13.08 -8.35 2.60
N SER A 164 -13.43 -8.62 3.87
CA SER A 164 -14.81 -8.87 4.29
C SER A 164 -15.76 -7.69 4.10
N VAL A 165 -15.21 -6.47 4.02
CA VAL A 165 -15.98 -5.23 3.78
C VAL A 165 -15.75 -4.66 2.38
N GLY A 166 -15.06 -5.39 1.51
CA GLY A 166 -14.82 -5.01 0.11
C GLY A 166 -13.64 -4.06 -0.12
N ILE A 167 -12.82 -3.80 0.89
CA ILE A 167 -11.65 -2.91 0.79
C ILE A 167 -10.45 -3.71 0.28
N LYS A 168 -9.84 -3.25 -0.81
CA LYS A 168 -8.59 -3.81 -1.34
C LYS A 168 -7.41 -3.40 -0.46
N HIS A 169 -6.32 -4.15 -0.52
CA HIS A 169 -5.13 -3.83 0.25
C HIS A 169 -3.85 -4.26 -0.47
N ALA A 170 -2.76 -3.55 -0.18
CA ALA A 170 -1.42 -3.85 -0.68
C ALA A 170 -0.38 -3.69 0.43
N GLY A 171 0.74 -4.40 0.34
CA GLY A 171 1.86 -4.28 1.26
C GLY A 171 1.69 -5.08 2.55
N SER A 172 1.03 -6.24 2.52
CA SER A 172 0.94 -7.12 3.71
C SER A 172 2.06 -8.17 3.78
N ASP A 173 2.76 -8.40 2.68
CA ASP A 173 3.96 -9.23 2.57
C ASP A 173 4.79 -8.84 1.33
N ARG A 174 5.90 -9.55 1.06
CA ARG A 174 6.77 -9.36 -0.11
C ARG A 174 6.33 -10.10 -1.38
N GLY A 175 5.27 -10.90 -1.30
CA GLY A 175 4.86 -11.85 -2.33
C GLY A 175 3.50 -11.49 -2.91
N GLU A 176 2.51 -12.33 -2.66
CA GLU A 176 1.16 -12.23 -3.22
C GLU A 176 0.49 -10.90 -2.87
N TYR A 177 0.70 -10.39 -1.65
CA TYR A 177 0.02 -9.21 -1.13
C TYR A 177 0.92 -7.96 -1.16
N ALA A 178 2.00 -7.96 -1.93
CA ALA A 178 2.83 -6.79 -2.18
C ALA A 178 2.11 -5.72 -3.01
N MET A 179 1.18 -6.15 -3.87
CA MET A 179 0.37 -5.29 -4.73
C MET A 179 -1.06 -5.80 -4.86
N THR A 180 -1.98 -4.93 -5.26
CA THR A 180 -3.36 -5.28 -5.59
C THR A 180 -3.83 -4.54 -6.82
N PHE A 181 -4.99 -4.94 -7.35
CA PHE A 181 -5.57 -4.34 -8.55
C PHE A 181 -7.02 -3.93 -8.33
N LEU A 182 -7.39 -2.79 -8.91
CA LEU A 182 -8.75 -2.27 -8.99
C LEU A 182 -9.12 -2.06 -10.45
N GLU A 183 -10.42 -2.12 -10.75
CA GLU A 183 -10.97 -1.78 -12.06
C GLU A 183 -11.78 -0.50 -11.92
N VAL A 184 -11.33 0.57 -12.59
CA VAL A 184 -11.88 1.92 -12.45
C VAL A 184 -12.05 2.51 -13.84
N LYS A 185 -13.28 2.92 -14.20
CA LYS A 185 -13.56 3.50 -15.54
C LYS A 185 -13.05 2.64 -16.71
N GLY A 186 -13.07 1.32 -16.55
CA GLY A 186 -12.56 0.37 -17.56
C GLY A 186 -11.04 0.32 -17.70
N LYS A 187 -10.30 0.88 -16.72
CA LYS A 187 -8.85 0.81 -16.58
C LYS A 187 -8.50 -0.07 -15.40
N LYS A 188 -7.44 -0.87 -15.55
CA LYS A 188 -6.87 -1.63 -14.46
C LYS A 188 -5.84 -0.78 -13.73
N VAL A 189 -6.04 -0.53 -12.44
CA VAL A 189 -5.13 0.27 -11.61
C VAL A 189 -4.40 -0.67 -10.63
N ALA A 190 -3.07 -0.67 -10.68
CA ALA A 190 -2.25 -1.36 -9.70
C ALA A 190 -1.93 -0.44 -8.52
N VAL A 191 -1.98 -0.99 -7.30
CA VAL A 191 -1.48 -0.34 -6.09
C VAL A 191 -0.37 -1.20 -5.51
N VAL A 192 0.83 -0.65 -5.40
CA VAL A 192 2.02 -1.33 -4.84
C VAL A 192 2.46 -0.60 -3.59
N ALA A 193 2.68 -1.30 -2.48
CA ALA A 193 3.00 -0.64 -1.20
C ALA A 193 4.32 -1.15 -0.61
N PHE A 194 5.15 -0.20 -0.15
CA PHE A 194 6.49 -0.42 0.37
C PHE A 194 6.62 0.11 1.80
N ALA A 195 7.55 -0.44 2.59
CA ALA A 195 7.99 0.17 3.86
C ALA A 195 9.49 0.01 4.05
N HIS A 196 10.07 0.49 5.15
CA HIS A 196 11.51 0.33 5.42
C HIS A 196 11.91 -1.00 6.07
N ASN A 197 10.95 -1.88 6.40
CA ASN A 197 11.20 -3.14 7.10
C ASN A 197 11.26 -4.35 6.16
N SER A 198 11.63 -5.51 6.69
CA SER A 198 11.83 -6.75 5.92
C SER A 198 10.55 -7.56 5.66
N VAL A 199 9.42 -7.18 6.26
CA VAL A 199 8.14 -7.93 6.15
C VAL A 199 7.48 -7.69 4.79
N VAL A 200 7.71 -6.51 4.22
CA VAL A 200 7.06 -6.01 3.00
C VAL A 200 8.14 -5.56 2.00
N PRO A 201 7.79 -5.20 0.74
CA PRO A 201 8.75 -4.65 -0.21
C PRO A 201 9.47 -3.44 0.41
N ASN A 202 10.80 -3.44 0.35
CA ASN A 202 11.59 -2.51 1.14
C ASN A 202 12.01 -1.26 0.33
N VAL A 203 11.77 -0.06 0.86
CA VAL A 203 12.16 1.21 0.21
C VAL A 203 13.68 1.38 0.04
N ASN A 204 14.49 0.64 0.80
CA ASN A 204 15.94 0.63 0.70
C ASN A 204 16.47 -0.31 -0.40
N GLU A 205 15.62 -1.19 -0.95
CA GLU A 205 15.98 -2.18 -1.96
C GLU A 205 15.55 -1.71 -3.36
N LEU A 206 16.22 -0.68 -3.88
CA LEU A 206 15.82 0.00 -5.12
C LEU A 206 15.70 -0.92 -6.35
N ASP A 207 16.57 -1.92 -6.48
CA ASP A 207 16.50 -2.89 -7.58
C ASP A 207 15.23 -3.75 -7.51
N ALA A 208 14.88 -4.22 -6.31
CA ALA A 208 13.67 -5.01 -6.09
C ALA A 208 12.42 -4.15 -6.29
N ALA A 209 12.45 -2.89 -5.82
CA ALA A 209 11.37 -1.94 -6.03
C ALA A 209 11.10 -1.66 -7.50
N ARG A 210 12.17 -1.43 -8.29
CA ARG A 210 12.07 -1.26 -9.75
C ARG A 210 11.42 -2.47 -10.40
N GLN A 211 11.91 -3.68 -10.13
CA GLN A 211 11.38 -4.90 -10.74
C GLN A 211 9.90 -5.15 -10.41
N LEU A 212 9.50 -4.87 -9.18
CA LEU A 212 8.09 -5.01 -8.76
C LEU A 212 7.19 -4.00 -9.47
N VAL A 213 7.62 -2.75 -9.61
CA VAL A 213 6.85 -1.72 -10.29
C VAL A 213 6.82 -1.93 -11.80
N GLU A 214 7.92 -2.37 -12.42
CA GLU A 214 7.96 -2.81 -13.82
C GLU A 214 7.00 -3.98 -14.08
N LYS A 215 6.83 -4.89 -13.11
CA LYS A 215 5.83 -5.95 -13.20
C LYS A 215 4.42 -5.37 -13.17
N ALA A 216 4.14 -4.47 -12.21
CA ALA A 216 2.84 -3.82 -12.10
C ALA A 216 2.47 -3.05 -13.38
N SER A 217 3.42 -2.31 -13.97
CA SER A 217 3.19 -1.52 -15.19
C SER A 217 2.96 -2.34 -16.45
N ARG A 218 3.38 -3.61 -16.47
CA ARG A 218 3.00 -4.56 -17.55
C ARG A 218 1.60 -5.13 -17.37
N GLU A 219 1.05 -5.10 -16.16
CA GLU A 219 -0.21 -5.75 -15.80
C GLU A 219 -1.37 -4.77 -15.57
N ALA A 220 -1.11 -3.46 -15.58
CA ALA A 220 -2.08 -2.40 -15.29
C ALA A 220 -1.90 -1.20 -16.23
N ASP A 221 -2.95 -0.41 -16.37
CA ASP A 221 -2.96 0.84 -17.14
C ASP A 221 -2.41 2.04 -16.36
N ILE A 222 -2.58 2.02 -15.03
CA ILE A 222 -2.11 3.05 -14.09
C ILE A 222 -1.45 2.34 -12.91
N VAL A 223 -0.31 2.84 -12.46
CA VAL A 223 0.40 2.30 -11.28
C VAL A 223 0.52 3.36 -10.19
N MET A 224 -0.17 3.12 -9.07
CA MET A 224 -0.04 3.90 -7.85
C MET A 224 0.94 3.21 -6.90
N VAL A 225 1.93 3.96 -6.42
CA VAL A 225 2.89 3.48 -5.41
C VAL A 225 2.66 4.18 -4.09
N SER A 226 2.57 3.39 -3.03
CA SER A 226 2.60 3.85 -1.64
C SER A 226 3.93 3.49 -1.00
N PHE A 227 4.45 4.33 -0.12
CA PHE A 227 5.55 3.95 0.77
C PHE A 227 5.35 4.45 2.20
N HIS A 228 5.91 3.72 3.16
CA HIS A 228 6.07 4.16 4.54
C HIS A 228 7.56 4.20 4.93
N GLY A 229 8.07 5.39 5.20
CA GLY A 229 9.49 5.62 5.45
C GLY A 229 9.75 7.03 5.97
N GLY A 230 11.00 7.48 5.90
CA GLY A 230 11.43 8.77 6.46
C GLY A 230 11.48 8.78 7.99
N GLY A 231 12.26 9.70 8.56
CA GLY A 231 12.29 9.92 10.01
C GLY A 231 11.00 10.54 10.53
N GLU A 232 10.59 10.18 11.75
CA GLU A 232 9.29 10.57 12.30
C GLU A 232 9.36 11.86 13.13
N GLY A 233 8.29 12.65 13.09
CA GLY A 233 8.09 13.86 13.89
C GLY A 233 8.54 15.16 13.23
N ALA A 234 8.18 16.29 13.86
CA ALA A 234 8.30 17.64 13.31
C ALA A 234 9.73 18.05 12.89
N VAL A 235 10.75 17.52 13.56
CA VAL A 235 12.17 17.79 13.21
C VAL A 235 12.59 17.12 11.90
N ASN A 236 11.81 16.15 11.43
CA ASN A 236 12.01 15.40 10.19
C ASN A 236 10.97 15.79 9.13
N ALA A 237 10.49 17.04 9.11
CA ALA A 237 9.51 17.52 8.12
C ALA A 237 10.12 17.78 6.72
N HIS A 238 11.44 17.99 6.64
CA HIS A 238 12.14 18.14 5.37
C HIS A 238 12.51 16.77 4.76
N VAL A 239 12.55 16.68 3.43
CA VAL A 239 12.94 15.48 2.67
C VAL A 239 14.42 15.57 2.27
N PRO A 240 15.34 14.92 3.00
CA PRO A 240 16.75 14.96 2.64
C PRO A 240 17.05 14.08 1.41
N GLN A 241 17.99 14.53 0.56
CA GLN A 241 18.47 13.78 -0.61
C GLN A 241 19.49 12.68 -0.23
N ARG A 242 19.24 11.96 0.87
CA ARG A 242 20.09 10.89 1.42
C ARG A 242 19.25 9.91 2.22
N THR A 243 19.82 8.76 2.57
CA THR A 243 19.18 7.82 3.49
C THR A 243 18.96 8.47 4.85
N GLU A 244 17.72 8.44 5.31
CA GLU A 244 17.34 8.84 6.67
C GLU A 244 17.56 7.68 7.64
N ILE A 245 18.10 7.98 8.83
CA ILE A 245 18.18 7.04 9.94
C ILE A 245 17.30 7.55 11.07
N PHE A 246 16.39 6.71 11.58
CA PHE A 246 15.54 7.05 12.71
C PHE A 246 15.43 5.86 13.65
N LEU A 247 15.68 6.08 14.95
CA LEU A 247 15.73 5.02 15.97
C LEU A 247 16.60 3.82 15.59
N GLY A 248 17.70 4.07 14.85
CA GLY A 248 18.64 3.03 14.40
C GLY A 248 18.23 2.29 13.13
N GLU A 249 17.08 2.60 12.53
CA GLU A 249 16.58 1.97 11.31
C GLU A 249 16.87 2.84 10.08
N ALA A 250 17.23 2.21 8.96
CA ALA A 250 17.34 2.88 7.67
C ALA A 250 15.94 3.15 7.10
N ARG A 251 15.47 4.39 7.19
CA ARG A 251 14.12 4.83 6.80
C ARG A 251 13.99 5.19 5.30
N GLY A 252 15.01 4.86 4.50
CA GLY A 252 15.02 5.10 3.06
C GLY A 252 15.70 6.40 2.64
N ASN A 253 16.22 6.40 1.42
CA ASN A 253 16.46 7.62 0.64
C ASN A 253 15.23 7.83 -0.24
N LEU A 254 14.23 8.51 0.31
CA LEU A 254 12.90 8.58 -0.30
C LEU A 254 12.90 9.26 -1.68
N PRO A 255 13.68 10.34 -1.94
CA PRO A 255 13.78 10.88 -3.30
C PRO A 255 14.36 9.88 -4.31
N ALA A 256 15.38 9.11 -3.93
CA ALA A 256 15.94 8.09 -4.81
C ALA A 256 14.93 6.96 -5.07
N PHE A 257 14.22 6.52 -4.03
CA PHE A 257 13.16 5.52 -4.14
C PHE A 257 12.01 5.99 -5.05
N ALA A 258 11.42 7.15 -4.77
CA ALA A 258 10.27 7.68 -5.48
C ALA A 258 10.55 7.89 -6.98
N ARG A 259 11.73 8.43 -7.32
CA ARG A 259 12.16 8.58 -8.72
C ARG A 259 12.43 7.24 -9.39
N THR A 260 13.02 6.27 -8.66
CA THR A 260 13.25 4.90 -9.18
C THR A 260 11.94 4.21 -9.56
N VAL A 261 10.89 4.33 -8.73
CA VAL A 261 9.60 3.70 -9.04
C VAL A 261 8.85 4.42 -10.16
N ILE A 262 8.96 5.75 -10.28
CA ILE A 262 8.43 6.47 -11.45
C ILE A 262 9.15 6.04 -12.73
N ASP A 263 10.48 5.91 -12.68
CA ASP A 263 11.27 5.41 -13.80
C ASP A 263 10.88 3.98 -14.22
N ALA A 264 10.38 3.19 -13.27
CA ALA A 264 9.88 1.82 -13.49
C ALA A 264 8.43 1.76 -14.01
N GLY A 265 7.73 2.91 -14.07
CA GLY A 265 6.36 3.02 -14.57
C GLY A 265 5.30 3.34 -13.51
N ALA A 266 5.67 3.86 -12.33
CA ALA A 266 4.69 4.46 -11.42
C ALA A 266 4.19 5.81 -11.94
N ASP A 267 2.89 6.06 -11.80
CA ASP A 267 2.21 7.27 -12.26
C ASP A 267 1.94 8.28 -11.13
N VAL A 268 1.89 7.79 -9.88
CA VAL A 268 1.80 8.62 -8.69
C VAL A 268 2.44 7.90 -7.51
N VAL A 269 3.14 8.66 -6.66
CA VAL A 269 3.78 8.14 -5.44
C VAL A 269 3.24 8.89 -4.22
N ILE A 270 2.71 8.15 -3.24
CA ILE A 270 2.12 8.69 -2.01
C ILE A 270 2.89 8.14 -0.81
N GLY A 271 3.48 9.03 -0.03
CA GLY A 271 4.32 8.73 1.12
C GLY A 271 3.59 8.83 2.45
N HIS A 272 4.09 8.06 3.41
CA HIS A 272 3.60 7.88 4.77
C HIS A 272 4.77 7.69 5.74
N GLY A 273 4.50 7.80 7.04
CA GLY A 273 5.45 7.42 8.09
C GLY A 273 6.14 8.54 8.85
N PRO A 274 6.45 9.73 8.28
CA PRO A 274 6.99 10.82 9.08
C PRO A 274 6.02 11.35 10.15
N HIS A 275 4.73 11.00 10.07
CA HIS A 275 3.66 11.49 10.96
C HIS A 275 3.52 13.02 11.00
N VAL A 276 4.04 13.68 9.95
CA VAL A 276 3.93 15.12 9.66
C VAL A 276 3.82 15.27 8.15
N LEU A 277 3.28 16.40 7.70
CA LEU A 277 3.29 16.76 6.28
C LEU A 277 4.73 16.91 5.76
N ARG A 278 4.98 16.44 4.54
CA ARG A 278 6.23 16.69 3.80
C ARG A 278 5.93 17.23 2.40
N GLY A 279 6.91 17.88 1.78
CA GLY A 279 6.76 18.51 0.47
C GLY A 279 6.34 17.56 -0.65
N MET A 280 6.01 18.15 -1.80
CA MET A 280 5.64 17.46 -3.04
C MET A 280 6.62 17.80 -4.15
N GLU A 281 6.75 16.87 -5.10
CA GLU A 281 7.60 16.98 -6.28
C GLU A 281 6.83 16.52 -7.52
N ILE A 282 7.05 17.18 -8.64
CA ILE A 282 6.72 16.70 -9.98
C ILE A 282 7.98 16.15 -10.62
N TYR A 283 7.96 14.85 -10.93
CA TYR A 283 9.06 14.16 -11.60
C TYR A 283 8.52 13.44 -12.84
N LYS A 284 9.01 13.81 -14.02
CA LYS A 284 8.54 13.26 -15.32
C LYS A 284 7.02 13.33 -15.50
N ASP A 285 6.44 14.51 -15.20
CA ASP A 285 5.00 14.76 -15.23
C ASP A 285 4.16 13.87 -14.27
N ARG A 286 4.79 13.24 -13.27
CA ARG A 286 4.14 12.44 -12.22
C ARG A 286 4.27 13.12 -10.87
N LEU A 287 3.22 13.06 -10.07
CA LEU A 287 3.21 13.65 -8.72
C LEU A 287 3.81 12.67 -7.69
N ILE A 288 4.70 13.20 -6.86
CA ILE A 288 5.20 12.57 -5.64
C ILE A 288 4.75 13.42 -4.46
N ALA A 289 4.01 12.83 -3.53
CA ALA A 289 3.73 13.44 -2.23
C ALA A 289 4.49 12.67 -1.15
N TYR A 290 5.47 13.30 -0.48
CA TYR A 290 6.39 12.56 0.40
C TYR A 290 5.82 12.22 1.78
N SER A 291 4.77 12.90 2.23
CA SER A 291 3.98 12.53 3.41
C SER A 291 2.70 13.33 3.49
N LEU A 292 1.58 12.66 3.79
CA LEU A 292 0.29 13.28 4.08
C LEU A 292 0.01 13.42 5.60
N GLY A 293 0.99 13.06 6.43
CA GLY A 293 0.93 13.17 7.88
C GLY A 293 -0.04 12.19 8.55
N ASN A 294 -0.28 12.40 9.84
CA ASN A 294 -1.31 11.68 10.57
C ASN A 294 -2.69 12.11 10.07
N PHE A 295 -3.47 11.22 9.49
CA PHE A 295 -4.79 11.55 8.97
C PHE A 295 -5.88 11.43 10.02
N GLU A 296 -6.04 10.24 10.60
CA GLU A 296 -6.96 9.99 11.70
C GLU A 296 -6.31 8.97 12.64
N THR A 297 -5.63 9.45 13.67
CA THR A 297 -4.73 8.65 14.51
C THR A 297 -5.05 8.78 16.00
N TYR A 298 -6.24 8.32 16.38
CA TYR A 298 -6.81 8.54 17.70
C TYR A 298 -5.99 7.99 18.87
N GLY A 299 -5.65 8.87 19.82
CA GLY A 299 -5.33 8.55 21.20
C GLY A 299 -3.86 8.23 21.50
N TRP A 300 -3.11 7.67 20.55
CA TRP A 300 -1.70 7.31 20.73
C TRP A 300 -0.72 8.36 20.24
N PHE A 301 -1.11 9.17 19.25
CA PHE A 301 -0.22 10.14 18.62
C PHE A 301 -0.27 11.48 19.37
N PRO A 302 0.87 12.15 19.57
CA PRO A 302 0.87 13.54 19.98
C PRO A 302 0.38 14.40 18.81
N LEU A 303 -0.82 14.95 18.90
CA LEU A 303 -1.45 15.73 17.82
C LEU A 303 -1.38 17.22 18.15
N VAL A 304 -0.19 17.80 17.99
CA VAL A 304 0.09 19.21 18.28
C VAL A 304 1.04 19.80 17.24
N GLY A 305 0.77 21.03 16.79
CA GLY A 305 1.58 21.67 15.76
C GLY A 305 1.65 20.81 14.49
N ALA A 306 2.87 20.57 13.97
CA ALA A 306 3.08 19.87 12.71
C ALA A 306 2.52 18.43 12.65
N THR A 307 2.38 17.75 13.81
CA THR A 307 1.83 16.38 13.85
C THR A 307 0.30 16.33 13.89
N ALA A 308 -0.36 17.48 14.08
CA ALA A 308 -1.81 17.63 13.98
C ALA A 308 -2.26 18.00 12.55
N GLU A 309 -1.37 18.58 11.74
CA GLU A 309 -1.70 18.99 10.37
C GLU A 309 -1.83 17.78 9.46
N THR A 310 -2.91 17.76 8.67
CA THR A 310 -3.15 16.73 7.66
C THR A 310 -3.98 17.27 6.50
N LEU A 311 -4.29 16.41 5.54
CA LEU A 311 -5.07 16.78 4.37
C LEU A 311 -5.66 15.53 3.70
N VAL A 312 -6.72 15.74 2.92
CA VAL A 312 -7.06 14.83 1.82
C VAL A 312 -6.46 15.41 0.55
N LEU A 313 -5.58 14.65 -0.10
CA LEU A 313 -4.97 15.00 -1.37
C LEU A 313 -5.82 14.44 -2.51
N GLU A 314 -6.38 15.29 -3.33
CA GLU A 314 -6.97 14.89 -4.60
C GLU A 314 -5.94 14.95 -5.72
N VAL A 315 -5.86 13.90 -6.55
CA VAL A 315 -4.96 13.79 -7.69
C VAL A 315 -5.77 13.36 -8.91
N ASN A 316 -5.76 14.17 -9.96
CA ASN A 316 -6.37 13.83 -11.24
C ASN A 316 -5.27 13.39 -12.22
N LEU A 317 -5.35 12.13 -12.65
CA LEU A 317 -4.45 11.53 -13.62
C LEU A 317 -5.14 11.40 -14.97
N ALA A 318 -4.42 11.71 -16.04
CA ALA A 318 -4.83 11.39 -17.39
C ALA A 318 -4.86 9.88 -17.63
N ALA A 319 -5.46 9.45 -18.73
CA ALA A 319 -5.59 8.04 -19.09
C ALA A 319 -4.25 7.31 -19.35
N ASP A 320 -3.16 8.07 -19.51
CA ASP A 320 -1.77 7.62 -19.64
C ASP A 320 -0.94 7.81 -18.35
N GLY A 321 -1.59 8.14 -17.24
CA GLY A 321 -0.96 8.34 -15.93
C GLY A 321 -0.32 9.69 -15.69
N LYS A 322 -0.34 10.61 -16.67
CA LYS A 322 0.17 11.97 -16.48
C LYS A 322 -0.64 12.73 -15.42
N PHE A 323 0.05 13.41 -14.50
CA PHE A 323 -0.58 14.31 -13.54
C PHE A 323 -1.17 15.53 -14.26
N ILE A 324 -2.48 15.73 -14.13
CA ILE A 324 -3.20 16.87 -14.72
C ILE A 324 -3.24 18.03 -13.74
N ASP A 325 -3.81 17.75 -12.56
CA ASP A 325 -3.96 18.68 -11.45
C ASP A 325 -4.38 17.95 -10.18
N GLY A 326 -4.45 18.69 -9.08
CA GLY A 326 -4.90 18.16 -7.81
C GLY A 326 -5.45 19.24 -6.89
N LYS A 327 -5.87 18.81 -5.70
CA LYS A 327 -6.38 19.71 -4.67
C LYS A 327 -6.00 19.23 -3.29
N ILE A 328 -5.49 20.15 -2.47
CA ILE A 328 -5.30 19.96 -1.03
C ILE A 328 -6.59 20.38 -0.33
N ASN A 329 -7.28 19.43 0.30
CA ASN A 329 -8.34 19.72 1.24
C ASN A 329 -7.74 19.70 2.65
N PRO A 330 -7.54 20.85 3.31
CA PRO A 330 -6.79 20.93 4.55
C PRO A 330 -7.65 20.46 5.73
N PHE A 331 -7.05 19.64 6.59
CA PHE A 331 -7.64 19.18 7.83
C PHE A 331 -6.63 19.32 8.98
N VAL A 332 -7.14 19.32 10.20
CA VAL A 332 -6.34 19.25 11.42
C VAL A 332 -6.97 18.26 12.37
N GLN A 333 -6.13 17.49 13.06
CA GLN A 333 -6.58 16.65 14.16
C GLN A 333 -6.48 17.40 15.47
N LEU A 334 -7.61 17.58 16.14
CA LEU A 334 -7.68 18.25 17.44
C LEU A 334 -7.74 17.22 18.58
N ASN A 335 -7.44 17.67 19.80
CA ASN A 335 -7.53 16.86 21.01
C ASN A 335 -6.73 15.55 20.89
N ARG A 336 -7.43 14.41 20.87
CA ARG A 336 -6.86 13.07 20.79
C ARG A 336 -7.06 12.43 19.42
N GLY A 337 -7.39 13.18 18.36
CA GLY A 337 -7.70 12.62 17.03
C GLY A 337 -9.11 12.97 16.58
N ASP A 338 -9.57 14.20 16.85
CA ASP A 338 -10.82 14.69 16.27
C ASP A 338 -10.48 15.39 14.95
N LEU A 339 -10.67 14.70 13.82
CA LEU A 339 -10.41 15.24 12.50
C LEU A 339 -11.42 16.34 12.15
N LYS A 340 -10.92 17.53 11.82
CA LYS A 340 -11.71 18.71 11.49
C LYS A 340 -11.18 19.39 10.23
N PRO A 341 -12.05 20.00 9.40
CA PRO A 341 -11.59 20.90 8.34
C PRO A 341 -10.72 22.00 8.95
N ASP A 342 -9.64 22.35 8.26
CA ASP A 342 -8.73 23.41 8.70
C ASP A 342 -9.04 24.71 7.92
N PRO A 343 -9.90 25.60 8.47
CA PRO A 343 -10.22 26.88 7.83
C PRO A 343 -9.02 27.83 7.81
N SER A 344 -8.00 27.58 8.65
CA SER A 344 -6.78 28.38 8.66
C SER A 344 -5.89 28.05 7.47
N LYS A 345 -6.10 26.92 6.77
CA LYS A 345 -5.31 26.46 5.63
C LYS A 345 -3.82 26.29 5.97
N SER A 346 -3.49 25.90 7.20
CA SER A 346 -2.12 25.67 7.63
C SER A 346 -1.47 24.54 6.84
N SER A 347 -2.19 23.43 6.59
CA SER A 347 -1.66 22.31 5.78
C SER A 347 -1.25 22.73 4.37
N ILE A 348 -2.01 23.62 3.71
CA ILE A 348 -1.67 24.17 2.39
C ILE A 348 -0.37 24.97 2.46
N ARG A 349 -0.25 25.88 3.44
CA ARG A 349 0.98 26.67 3.63
C ARG A 349 2.19 25.80 3.95
N THR A 350 2.02 24.79 4.80
CA THR A 350 3.07 23.86 5.19
C THR A 350 3.57 23.08 3.97
N ILE A 351 2.69 22.45 3.20
CA ILE A 351 3.08 21.73 1.98
C ILE A 351 3.75 22.67 0.98
N LYS A 352 3.18 23.84 0.72
CA LYS A 352 3.75 24.82 -0.22
C LYS A 352 5.17 25.23 0.16
N ARG A 353 5.39 25.53 1.44
CA ARG A 353 6.72 25.88 1.97
C ARG A 353 7.69 24.71 1.87
N LEU A 354 7.34 23.52 2.37
CA LEU A 354 8.23 22.35 2.34
C LEU A 354 8.56 21.91 0.91
N SER A 355 7.59 22.00 -0.01
CA SER A 355 7.85 21.71 -1.44
C SER A 355 8.84 22.71 -2.04
N GLN A 356 8.71 24.00 -1.71
CA GLN A 356 9.64 25.03 -2.16
C GLN A 356 11.04 24.86 -1.57
N ASP A 357 11.12 24.49 -0.30
CA ASP A 357 12.39 24.30 0.43
C ASP A 357 13.15 23.06 -0.09
N ASP A 358 12.45 21.94 -0.27
CA ASP A 358 13.06 20.65 -0.60
C ASP A 358 13.20 20.41 -2.11
N PHE A 359 12.29 20.98 -2.92
CA PHE A 359 12.19 20.75 -4.37
C PHE A 359 11.99 22.06 -5.17
N PRO A 360 12.85 23.08 -5.00
CA PRO A 360 12.61 24.42 -5.56
C PRO A 360 12.44 24.46 -7.08
N ASN A 361 12.99 23.47 -7.80
CA ASN A 361 12.95 23.40 -9.26
C ASN A 361 11.89 22.43 -9.80
N THR A 362 11.32 21.60 -8.93
CA THR A 362 10.42 20.51 -9.32
C THR A 362 9.15 20.47 -8.46
N MET A 363 8.93 21.42 -7.55
CA MET A 363 7.66 21.51 -6.83
C MET A 363 6.50 21.82 -7.78
N PRO A 364 5.29 21.28 -7.51
CA PRO A 364 4.11 21.75 -8.22
C PRO A 364 3.76 23.18 -7.83
N LYS A 365 3.00 23.87 -8.69
CA LYS A 365 2.38 25.15 -8.35
C LYS A 365 1.21 24.91 -7.41
N ILE A 366 1.26 25.52 -6.21
CA ILE A 366 0.22 25.41 -5.19
C ILE A 366 -0.37 26.79 -4.91
N SER A 367 -1.65 26.96 -5.21
CA SER A 367 -2.41 28.18 -4.90
C SER A 367 -2.81 28.24 -3.41
N ASP A 368 -3.26 29.41 -2.96
CA ASP A 368 -3.64 29.63 -1.55
C ASP A 368 -5.01 29.01 -1.19
N ASP A 369 -5.75 28.50 -2.17
CA ASP A 369 -6.93 27.65 -2.01
C ASP A 369 -6.64 26.16 -2.23
N GLY A 370 -5.37 25.79 -2.40
CA GLY A 370 -4.91 24.41 -2.41
C GLY A 370 -5.01 23.72 -3.77
N ILE A 371 -5.28 24.44 -4.87
CA ILE A 371 -5.20 23.87 -6.22
C ILE A 371 -3.73 23.62 -6.56
N ILE A 372 -3.47 22.40 -7.05
CA ILE A 372 -2.15 21.93 -7.46
C ILE A 372 -2.13 21.85 -8.99
N LYS A 373 -1.10 22.40 -9.62
CA LYS A 373 -0.82 22.25 -11.06
C LYS A 373 0.64 21.84 -11.28
N PRO A 374 0.97 21.15 -12.38
CA PRO A 374 2.34 20.86 -12.78
C PRO A 374 3.25 22.10 -12.81
#